data_AF-A0A1Z4ENW1-F1
#
_entry.id   AF-A0A1Z4ENW1-F1
#
_cell.length_a   1.000
_cell.length_b   1.000
_cell.length_c   1.000
_cell.angle_alpha   90.00
_cell.angle_beta   90.00
_cell.angle_gamma   90.00
#
_symmetry.space_group_name_H-M   'P 1'
#
loop_
_entity.id
_entity.type
_entity.pdbx_description
1 polymer ?
#
loop_
_entity_poly.entity_id
_entity_poly.type
_entity_poly.pdbx_seq_one_letter_code
_entity_poly.pdbx_strand_id
1 'polypeptide(L)'
;MLEPNGEGVDGSSLHCMDRIWQWAWDRYGPRYSWAIMVLSFAAMLPPYLFWSLMVVAVGGPHRFLEAAAITVAAVATMAYLMVLPGQGRNHLVEQWAAGRGVDRAAALNDTYVWGRQMSVRTPISGAVGVALLLIVVGALSGANSSRLLQFGVMGAAVGIAVQLMGMHNVPEGALRPARKAVAGDTRVGDELPRSRPSFATWSNLSVLATTFVFTSGGALFASTLYVGSATPLLSIAIGAAGTLAFVPLTVGAIFSPSMLPIRDLAEGEGDPLGGTVAVRLGVGGSWSTVERTVG
;
A
#
# COMPACT_ATOMS: atom_id res chain seq x y z
N MET A 1 -38.57 31.69 2.64
CA MET A 1 -38.44 30.53 3.54
C MET A 1 -38.13 29.33 2.65
N LEU A 2 -36.84 29.12 2.37
CA LEU A 2 -36.29 28.02 1.58
C LEU A 2 -34.96 27.66 2.25
N GLU A 3 -34.89 26.48 2.84
CA GLU A 3 -33.65 25.91 3.38
C GLU A 3 -32.72 25.52 2.22
N PRO A 4 -31.42 25.83 2.29
CA PRO A 4 -30.43 25.21 1.42
C PRO A 4 -29.94 23.90 2.04
N ASN A 5 -30.16 22.81 1.31
CA ASN A 5 -29.59 21.49 1.56
C ASN A 5 -28.07 21.59 1.70
N GLY A 6 -27.56 21.18 2.87
CA GLY A 6 -26.15 20.92 3.09
C GLY A 6 -25.72 19.63 2.41
N GLU A 7 -25.38 19.71 1.13
CA GLU A 7 -24.49 18.73 0.52
C GLU A 7 -23.08 19.04 1.00
N GLY A 8 -22.67 18.33 2.05
CA GLY A 8 -21.30 18.31 2.51
C GLY A 8 -20.39 17.79 1.39
N VAL A 9 -19.38 18.58 1.07
CA VAL A 9 -18.33 18.24 0.10
C VAL A 9 -17.64 16.95 0.55
N ASP A 10 -17.90 15.87 -0.18
CA ASP A 10 -17.30 14.54 -0.02
C ASP A 10 -15.77 14.60 -0.18
N GLY A 11 -15.05 14.27 0.90
CA GLY A 11 -13.58 14.10 0.89
C GLY A 11 -13.19 12.84 0.10
N SER A 12 -12.42 13.01 -0.97
CA SER A 12 -12.65 12.28 -2.23
C SER A 12 -11.87 10.98 -2.50
N SER A 13 -11.15 10.35 -1.55
CA SER A 13 -10.48 9.05 -1.85
C SER A 13 -10.22 8.14 -0.65
N LEU A 14 -9.71 8.69 0.46
CA LEU A 14 -9.48 7.93 1.70
C LEU A 14 -10.80 7.38 2.29
N HIS A 15 -11.87 8.18 2.25
CA HIS A 15 -13.21 7.76 2.66
C HIS A 15 -13.78 6.62 1.80
N CYS A 16 -13.36 6.54 0.54
CA CYS A 16 -13.82 5.49 -0.38
C CYS A 16 -13.18 4.13 -0.05
N MET A 17 -11.86 4.10 0.20
CA MET A 17 -11.18 2.86 0.59
C MET A 17 -11.71 2.30 1.92
N ASP A 18 -11.85 3.15 2.94
CA ASP A 18 -12.41 2.72 4.24
C ASP A 18 -13.82 2.17 4.07
N ARG A 19 -14.63 2.76 3.18
CA ARG A 19 -15.99 2.29 2.88
C ARG A 19 -16.02 0.95 2.15
N ILE A 20 -15.09 0.70 1.21
CA ILE A 20 -14.98 -0.58 0.51
C ILE A 20 -14.62 -1.71 1.50
N TRP A 21 -13.65 -1.46 2.38
CA TRP A 21 -13.26 -2.43 3.40
C TRP A 21 -14.38 -2.68 4.42
N GLN A 22 -15.06 -1.63 4.88
CA GLN A 22 -16.21 -1.75 5.76
C GLN A 22 -17.34 -2.54 5.10
N TRP A 23 -17.69 -2.24 3.85
CA TRP A 23 -18.68 -2.98 3.08
C TRP A 23 -18.31 -4.46 2.93
N ALA A 24 -17.04 -4.75 2.64
CA ALA A 24 -16.56 -6.11 2.51
C ALA A 24 -16.65 -6.88 3.83
N TRP A 25 -16.37 -6.21 4.95
CA TRP A 25 -16.51 -6.78 6.29
C TRP A 25 -17.97 -7.06 6.63
N ASP A 26 -18.86 -6.09 6.45
CA ASP A 26 -20.28 -6.20 6.78
C ASP A 26 -20.96 -7.32 5.95
N ARG A 27 -20.51 -7.53 4.71
CA ARG A 27 -21.07 -8.55 3.81
C ARG A 27 -20.44 -9.93 3.98
N TYR A 28 -19.13 -10.00 4.25
CA TYR A 28 -18.35 -11.24 4.18
C TYR A 28 -17.59 -11.57 5.46
N GLY A 29 -17.91 -10.98 6.63
CA GLY A 29 -17.21 -11.19 7.91
C GLY A 29 -16.76 -12.65 8.19
N PRO A 30 -17.63 -13.67 8.07
CA PRO A 30 -17.26 -15.07 8.29
C PRO A 30 -16.29 -15.68 7.25
N ARG A 31 -16.03 -14.99 6.14
CA ARG A 31 -15.12 -15.37 5.04
C ARG A 31 -14.28 -14.16 4.59
N TYR A 32 -13.98 -13.25 5.51
CA TYR A 32 -13.42 -11.95 5.17
C TYR A 32 -12.04 -12.04 4.50
N SER A 33 -11.26 -13.08 4.82
CA SER A 33 -9.98 -13.34 4.15
C SER A 33 -10.13 -13.57 2.64
N TRP A 34 -11.24 -14.15 2.18
CA TRP A 34 -11.54 -14.27 0.74
C TRP A 34 -11.81 -12.91 0.11
N ALA A 35 -12.53 -12.03 0.80
CA ALA A 35 -12.77 -10.67 0.32
C ALA A 35 -11.45 -9.87 0.23
N ILE A 36 -10.58 -10.00 1.24
CA ILE A 36 -9.23 -9.41 1.21
C ILE A 36 -8.43 -9.93 0.02
N MET A 37 -8.47 -11.23 -0.27
CA MET A 37 -7.79 -11.82 -1.42
C MET A 37 -8.25 -11.20 -2.74
N VAL A 38 -9.57 -11.12 -2.97
CA VAL A 38 -10.14 -10.58 -4.22
C VAL A 38 -9.79 -9.10 -4.39
N LEU A 39 -9.92 -8.30 -3.33
CA LEU A 39 -9.58 -6.88 -3.37
C LEU A 39 -8.07 -6.66 -3.58
N SER A 40 -7.22 -7.49 -2.96
CA SER A 40 -5.77 -7.44 -3.16
C SER A 40 -5.40 -7.82 -4.60
N PHE A 41 -6.01 -8.87 -5.15
CA PHE A 41 -5.85 -9.25 -6.56
C PHE A 41 -6.21 -8.10 -7.50
N ALA A 42 -7.37 -7.48 -7.30
CA ALA A 42 -7.83 -6.35 -8.12
C ALA A 42 -6.89 -5.15 -8.04
N ALA A 43 -6.33 -4.85 -6.87
CA ALA A 43 -5.37 -3.76 -6.69
C ALA A 43 -3.99 -4.06 -7.30
N MET A 44 -3.54 -5.32 -7.24
CA MET A 44 -2.25 -5.77 -7.75
C MET A 44 -2.25 -5.92 -9.27
N LEU A 45 -3.37 -6.31 -9.88
CA LEU A 45 -3.40 -6.70 -11.29
C LEU A 45 -2.97 -5.57 -12.26
N PRO A 46 -3.49 -4.33 -12.18
CA PRO A 46 -3.13 -3.27 -13.12
C PRO A 46 -1.62 -2.95 -13.20
N PRO A 47 -0.89 -2.73 -12.09
CA PRO A 47 0.54 -2.44 -12.18
C PRO A 47 1.32 -3.63 -12.75
N TYR A 48 0.99 -4.87 -12.39
CA TYR A 48 1.72 -6.03 -12.92
C TYR A 48 1.41 -6.31 -14.40
N LEU A 49 0.18 -6.04 -14.86
CA LEU A 49 -0.15 -6.06 -16.28
C LEU A 49 0.68 -5.02 -17.02
N PHE A 50 0.73 -3.78 -16.54
CA PHE A 50 1.56 -2.74 -17.13
C PHE A 50 3.01 -3.21 -17.33
N TRP A 51 3.66 -3.72 -16.29
CA TRP A 51 5.05 -4.20 -16.39
C TRP A 51 5.21 -5.38 -17.35
N SER A 52 4.27 -6.34 -17.33
CA SER A 52 4.33 -7.51 -18.21
C SER A 52 4.16 -7.12 -19.68
N LEU A 53 3.24 -6.19 -19.98
CA LEU A 53 3.03 -5.68 -21.32
C LEU A 53 4.26 -4.88 -21.83
N MET A 54 4.91 -4.11 -20.95
CA MET A 54 6.16 -3.41 -21.31
C MET A 54 7.29 -4.39 -21.65
N VAL A 55 7.42 -5.49 -20.90
CA VAL A 55 8.40 -6.55 -21.21
C VAL A 55 8.14 -7.14 -22.60
N VAL A 56 6.89 -7.46 -22.94
CA VAL A 56 6.53 -7.96 -24.28
C VAL A 56 6.83 -6.93 -25.37
N ALA A 57 6.47 -5.66 -25.13
CA ALA A 57 6.70 -4.58 -26.09
C ALA A 57 8.19 -4.38 -26.40
N VAL A 58 9.06 -4.53 -25.41
CA VAL A 58 10.53 -4.47 -25.58
C VAL A 58 11.12 -5.79 -26.12
N GLY A 59 10.44 -6.91 -25.88
CA GLY A 59 10.92 -8.26 -26.13
C GLY A 59 10.78 -8.76 -27.57
N GLY A 60 9.93 -8.15 -28.40
CA GLY A 60 9.77 -8.49 -29.81
C GLY A 60 8.38 -9.04 -30.15
N PRO A 61 8.16 -10.37 -30.25
CA PRO A 61 6.89 -10.92 -30.71
C PRO A 61 5.74 -10.50 -29.79
N HIS A 62 4.70 -9.91 -30.39
CA HIS A 62 3.54 -9.29 -29.74
C HIS A 62 2.60 -10.31 -29.06
N ARG A 63 3.12 -11.02 -28.06
CA ARG A 63 2.45 -12.05 -27.26
C ARG A 63 1.70 -11.47 -26.06
N PHE A 64 1.00 -10.35 -26.28
CA PHE A 64 0.37 -9.56 -25.21
C PHE A 64 -0.74 -10.33 -24.48
N LEU A 65 -1.52 -11.15 -25.20
CA LEU A 65 -2.58 -11.96 -24.61
C LEU A 65 -2.01 -13.06 -23.70
N GLU A 66 -0.96 -13.75 -24.15
CA GLU A 66 -0.33 -14.82 -23.39
C GLU A 66 0.39 -14.26 -22.15
N ALA A 67 1.07 -13.12 -22.29
CA ALA A 67 1.63 -12.40 -21.16
C ALA A 67 0.55 -11.98 -20.15
N ALA A 68 -0.56 -11.39 -20.62
CA ALA A 68 -1.66 -10.99 -19.75
C ALA A 68 -2.25 -12.20 -18.99
N ALA A 69 -2.42 -13.34 -19.65
CA ALA A 69 -2.90 -14.57 -19.01
C ALA A 69 -1.94 -15.08 -17.92
N ILE A 70 -0.63 -15.10 -18.21
CA ILE A 70 0.40 -15.46 -17.23
C ILE A 70 0.40 -14.49 -16.04
N THR A 71 0.29 -13.19 -16.30
CA THR A 71 0.21 -12.16 -15.25
C THR A 71 -1.01 -12.37 -14.37
N VAL A 72 -2.19 -12.62 -14.94
CA VAL A 72 -3.42 -12.90 -14.17
C VAL A 72 -3.21 -14.10 -13.26
N ALA A 73 -2.67 -15.20 -13.77
CA ALA A 73 -2.41 -16.40 -12.98
C ALA A 73 -1.36 -16.17 -11.87
N ALA A 74 -0.27 -15.46 -12.19
CA ALA A 74 0.78 -15.13 -11.24
C ALA A 74 0.26 -14.21 -10.12
N VAL A 75 -0.50 -13.17 -10.46
CA VAL A 75 -1.07 -12.23 -9.48
C VAL A 75 -2.11 -12.91 -8.61
N ALA A 76 -2.94 -13.79 -9.17
CA ALA A 76 -3.87 -14.62 -8.38
C ALA A 76 -3.12 -15.52 -7.39
N THR A 77 -2.03 -16.15 -7.84
CA THR A 77 -1.17 -16.97 -6.99
C THR A 77 -0.52 -16.15 -5.87
N MET A 78 0.03 -14.97 -6.20
CA MET A 78 0.63 -14.08 -5.21
C MET A 78 -0.41 -13.60 -4.18
N ALA A 79 -1.58 -13.14 -4.62
CA ALA A 79 -2.66 -12.71 -3.74
C ALA A 79 -3.12 -13.84 -2.80
N TYR A 80 -3.24 -15.06 -3.33
CA TYR A 80 -3.58 -16.24 -2.53
C TYR A 80 -2.50 -16.54 -1.48
N LEU A 81 -1.22 -16.58 -1.86
CA LEU A 81 -0.11 -16.88 -0.94
C LEU A 81 0.10 -15.81 0.12
N MET A 82 -0.23 -14.55 -0.18
CA MET A 82 -0.12 -13.45 0.78
C MET A 82 -1.26 -13.45 1.81
N VAL A 83 -2.47 -13.85 1.41
CA VAL A 83 -3.66 -13.78 2.27
C VAL A 83 -3.98 -15.11 2.95
N LEU A 84 -3.70 -16.24 2.29
CA LEU A 84 -4.05 -17.61 2.70
C LEU A 84 -5.50 -17.71 3.20
N PRO A 85 -6.48 -17.47 2.31
CA PRO A 85 -7.88 -17.35 2.70
C PRO A 85 -8.39 -18.65 3.32
N GLY A 86 -9.11 -18.54 4.44
CA GLY A 86 -9.65 -19.67 5.20
C GLY A 86 -8.63 -20.53 5.96
N GLN A 87 -7.32 -20.25 5.84
CA GLN A 87 -6.27 -20.97 6.57
C GLN A 87 -5.20 -19.99 7.06
N GLY A 88 -5.29 -19.55 8.32
CA GLY A 88 -4.26 -18.69 8.88
C GLY A 88 -4.74 -17.86 10.07
N ARG A 89 -3.97 -16.83 10.42
CA ARG A 89 -4.21 -16.00 11.62
C ARG A 89 -5.48 -15.16 11.54
N ASN A 90 -5.94 -14.85 10.32
CA ASN A 90 -7.22 -14.19 10.08
C ASN A 90 -8.41 -15.11 10.35
N HIS A 91 -8.20 -16.42 10.48
CA HIS A 91 -9.26 -17.39 10.72
C HIS A 91 -9.90 -17.20 12.11
N LEU A 92 -9.14 -16.78 13.13
CA LEU A 92 -9.72 -16.51 14.46
C LEU A 92 -10.71 -15.35 14.43
N VAL A 93 -10.42 -14.31 13.64
CA VAL A 93 -11.32 -13.17 13.42
C VAL A 93 -12.57 -13.58 12.66
N GLU A 94 -12.43 -14.45 11.64
CA GLU A 94 -13.58 -15.01 10.92
C GLU A 94 -14.44 -15.93 11.80
N GLN A 95 -13.80 -16.71 12.70
CA GLN A 95 -14.51 -17.54 13.66
C GLN A 95 -15.28 -16.70 14.68
N TRP A 96 -14.67 -15.62 15.18
CA TRP A 96 -15.35 -14.63 16.02
C TRP A 96 -16.54 -14.01 15.28
N ALA A 97 -16.36 -13.59 14.02
CA ALA A 97 -17.42 -13.03 13.20
C ALA A 97 -18.54 -14.05 12.90
N ALA A 98 -18.21 -15.34 12.87
CA ALA A 98 -19.17 -16.43 12.75
C ALA A 98 -19.89 -16.76 14.08
N GLY A 99 -19.66 -16.00 15.15
CA GLY A 99 -20.28 -16.21 16.46
C GLY A 99 -19.72 -17.39 17.25
N ARG A 100 -18.60 -17.98 16.83
CA ARG A 100 -17.89 -18.99 17.63
C ARG A 100 -17.17 -18.23 18.74
N GLY A 101 -17.41 -18.61 20.00
CA GLY A 101 -16.93 -17.90 21.20
C GLY A 101 -15.40 -17.84 21.34
N VAL A 102 -14.76 -17.05 20.48
CA VAL A 102 -13.33 -16.79 20.44
C VAL A 102 -13.02 -15.59 21.34
N ASP A 103 -11.94 -15.68 22.11
CA ASP A 103 -11.45 -14.58 22.91
C ASP A 103 -11.10 -13.36 22.04
N ARG A 104 -11.66 -12.20 22.41
CA ARG A 104 -11.49 -10.92 21.69
C ARG A 104 -10.03 -10.47 21.71
N ALA A 105 -9.33 -10.66 22.84
CA ALA A 105 -7.93 -10.27 22.97
C ALA A 105 -7.03 -11.13 22.07
N ALA A 106 -7.25 -12.46 22.05
CA ALA A 106 -6.56 -13.36 21.14
C ALA A 106 -6.80 -13.01 19.66
N ALA A 107 -8.05 -12.76 19.27
CA ALA A 107 -8.40 -12.37 17.90
C ALA A 107 -7.73 -11.05 17.48
N LEU A 108 -7.73 -10.03 18.35
CA LEU A 108 -7.06 -8.75 18.09
C LEU A 108 -5.55 -8.94 17.96
N ASN A 109 -4.91 -9.61 18.92
CA ASN A 109 -3.46 -9.84 18.90
C ASN A 109 -3.00 -10.53 17.61
N ASP A 110 -3.78 -11.48 17.09
CA ASP A 110 -3.43 -12.17 15.85
C ASP A 110 -3.46 -11.25 14.62
N THR A 111 -4.35 -10.27 14.56
CA THR A 111 -4.34 -9.25 13.49
C THR A 111 -3.09 -8.35 13.55
N TYR A 112 -2.58 -8.04 14.74
CA TYR A 112 -1.36 -7.24 14.89
C TYR A 112 -0.12 -8.05 14.53
N VAL A 113 -0.06 -9.32 14.93
CA VAL A 113 1.09 -10.18 14.58
C VAL A 113 1.09 -10.46 13.08
N TRP A 114 -0.07 -10.66 12.46
CA TRP A 114 -0.20 -10.78 11.00
C TRP A 114 0.34 -9.53 10.29
N GLY A 115 -0.05 -8.32 10.74
CA GLY A 115 0.49 -7.07 10.18
C GLY A 115 2.01 -6.97 10.28
N ARG A 116 2.58 -7.35 11.43
CA ARG A 116 4.05 -7.36 11.64
C ARG A 116 4.77 -8.36 10.73
N GLN A 117 4.25 -9.58 10.58
CA GLN A 117 4.85 -10.59 9.70
C GLN A 117 4.72 -10.21 8.22
N MET A 118 3.58 -9.62 7.84
CA MET A 118 3.35 -9.11 6.50
C MET A 118 4.38 -8.02 6.16
N SER A 119 4.79 -7.21 7.14
CA SER A 119 5.78 -6.13 6.97
C SER A 119 7.18 -6.61 6.55
N VAL A 120 7.50 -7.90 6.70
CA VAL A 120 8.80 -8.46 6.28
C VAL A 120 8.65 -9.40 5.09
N ARG A 121 7.54 -10.17 5.04
CA ARG A 121 7.31 -11.16 3.99
C ARG A 121 6.91 -10.53 2.66
N THR A 122 6.20 -9.42 2.69
CA THR A 122 5.63 -8.77 1.50
C THR A 122 6.68 -8.27 0.51
N PRO A 123 7.79 -7.60 0.90
CA PRO A 123 8.81 -7.16 -0.04
C PRO A 123 9.60 -8.32 -0.65
N ILE A 124 9.89 -9.35 0.16
CA ILE A 124 10.61 -10.55 -0.30
C ILE A 124 9.76 -11.32 -1.32
N SER A 125 8.50 -11.58 -0.98
CA SER A 125 7.56 -12.24 -1.91
C SER A 125 7.31 -11.42 -3.17
N GLY A 126 7.22 -10.09 -3.05
CA GLY A 126 7.16 -9.19 -4.20
C GLY A 126 8.40 -9.29 -5.08
N ALA A 127 9.59 -9.23 -4.49
CA ALA A 127 10.86 -9.33 -5.21
C ALA A 127 10.93 -10.63 -6.03
N VAL A 128 10.70 -11.77 -5.36
CA VAL A 128 10.80 -13.09 -5.99
C VAL A 128 9.69 -13.30 -7.01
N GLY A 129 8.43 -13.02 -6.64
CA GLY A 129 7.27 -13.25 -7.50
C GLY A 129 7.31 -12.42 -8.78
N VAL A 130 7.67 -11.14 -8.67
CA VAL A 130 7.74 -10.25 -9.84
C VAL A 130 8.98 -10.52 -10.68
N ALA A 131 10.13 -10.85 -10.07
CA ALA A 131 11.31 -11.29 -10.81
C ALA A 131 10.99 -12.53 -11.67
N LEU A 132 10.37 -13.56 -11.08
CA LEU A 132 9.97 -14.76 -11.80
C LEU A 132 8.95 -14.45 -12.90
N LEU A 133 7.94 -13.63 -12.62
CA LEU A 133 6.96 -13.21 -13.62
C LEU A 133 7.62 -12.55 -14.83
N LEU A 134 8.50 -11.55 -14.62
CA LEU A 134 9.13 -10.84 -15.72
C LEU A 134 10.16 -11.71 -16.48
N ILE A 135 10.83 -12.64 -15.81
CA ILE A 135 11.67 -13.66 -16.47
C ILE A 135 10.81 -14.54 -17.39
N VAL A 136 9.69 -15.06 -16.89
CA VAL A 136 8.79 -15.93 -17.67
C VAL A 136 8.21 -15.19 -18.87
N VAL A 137 7.73 -13.97 -18.67
CA VAL A 137 7.19 -13.13 -19.76
C VAL A 137 8.29 -12.77 -20.77
N GLY A 138 9.51 -12.47 -20.31
CA GLY A 138 10.65 -12.22 -21.19
C GLY A 138 11.08 -13.46 -21.97
N ALA A 139 11.03 -14.65 -21.37
CA ALA A 139 11.34 -15.90 -22.05
C ALA A 139 10.29 -16.20 -23.13
N LEU A 140 9.02 -15.95 -22.82
CA LEU A 140 7.91 -16.07 -23.77
C LEU A 140 8.06 -15.12 -24.97
N SER A 141 8.61 -13.92 -24.75
CA SER A 141 8.92 -12.97 -25.80
C SER A 141 10.22 -13.29 -26.56
N GLY A 142 10.87 -14.43 -26.32
CA GLY A 142 12.10 -14.81 -27.03
C GLY A 142 13.36 -14.04 -26.59
N ALA A 143 13.36 -13.46 -25.38
CA ALA A 143 14.51 -12.75 -24.87
C ALA A 143 15.70 -13.69 -24.60
N ASN A 144 16.92 -13.24 -24.92
CA ASN A 144 18.15 -13.99 -24.63
C ASN A 144 18.48 -14.01 -23.12
N SER A 145 19.40 -14.89 -22.69
CA SER A 145 19.75 -15.08 -21.27
C SER A 145 20.20 -13.80 -20.55
N SER A 146 20.95 -12.92 -21.23
CA SER A 146 21.35 -11.63 -20.65
C SER A 146 20.14 -10.75 -20.37
N ARG A 147 19.19 -10.68 -21.30
CA ARG A 147 17.96 -9.90 -21.18
C ARG A 147 17.02 -10.47 -20.12
N LEU A 148 16.95 -11.80 -19.97
CA LEU A 148 16.22 -12.45 -18.87
C LEU A 148 16.78 -12.05 -17.50
N LEU A 149 18.11 -12.00 -17.35
CA LEU A 149 18.73 -11.51 -16.11
C LEU A 149 18.34 -10.06 -15.82
N GLN A 150 18.33 -9.19 -16.85
CA GLN A 150 17.89 -7.80 -16.70
C GLN A 150 16.43 -7.70 -16.26
N PHE A 151 15.54 -8.52 -16.84
CA PHE A 151 14.14 -8.58 -16.41
C PHE A 151 13.97 -9.14 -14.99
N GLY A 152 14.80 -10.09 -14.58
CA GLY A 152 14.83 -10.59 -13.19
C GLY A 152 15.21 -9.49 -12.20
N VAL A 153 16.29 -8.75 -12.47
CA VAL A 153 16.74 -7.62 -11.64
C VAL A 153 15.67 -6.53 -11.59
N MET A 154 15.07 -6.20 -12.74
CA MET A 154 13.96 -5.26 -12.81
C MET A 154 12.75 -5.71 -12.02
N GLY A 155 12.34 -6.96 -12.19
CA GLY A 155 11.21 -7.52 -11.48
C GLY A 155 11.44 -7.54 -9.98
N ALA A 156 12.66 -7.84 -9.52
CA ALA A 156 12.98 -7.77 -8.09
C ALA A 156 12.86 -6.33 -7.55
N ALA A 157 13.47 -5.35 -8.23
CA ALA A 157 13.45 -3.95 -7.80
C ALA A 157 12.03 -3.36 -7.80
N VAL A 158 11.29 -3.57 -8.90
CA VAL A 158 9.89 -3.16 -9.04
C VAL A 158 9.00 -3.88 -8.04
N GLY A 159 9.21 -5.18 -7.85
CA GLY A 159 8.46 -5.98 -6.89
C GLY A 159 8.59 -5.46 -5.47
N ILE A 160 9.81 -5.13 -5.02
CA ILE A 160 10.02 -4.50 -3.70
C ILE A 160 9.29 -3.15 -3.63
N ALA A 161 9.45 -2.31 -4.65
CA ALA A 161 8.89 -0.96 -4.63
C ALA A 161 7.36 -0.95 -4.67
N VAL A 162 6.73 -1.75 -5.54
CA VAL A 162 5.25 -1.87 -5.59
C VAL A 162 4.69 -2.32 -4.24
N GLN A 163 5.37 -3.22 -3.55
CA GLN A 163 4.95 -3.65 -2.22
C GLN A 163 5.10 -2.54 -1.19
N LEU A 164 6.23 -1.82 -1.17
CA LEU A 164 6.47 -0.67 -0.28
C LEU A 164 5.48 0.48 -0.51
N MET A 165 5.00 0.66 -1.74
CA MET A 165 4.00 1.66 -2.09
C MET A 165 2.67 1.44 -1.34
N GLY A 166 2.19 0.18 -1.25
CA GLY A 166 0.91 -0.17 -0.62
C GLY A 166 0.99 -0.77 0.79
N MET A 167 2.21 -0.97 1.32
CA MET A 167 2.49 -1.89 2.43
C MET A 167 1.78 -1.57 3.74
N HIS A 168 1.57 -0.29 4.02
CA HIS A 168 0.92 0.16 5.26
C HIS A 168 -0.57 0.35 5.06
N ASN A 169 -0.96 1.05 3.99
CA ASN A 169 -2.33 1.50 3.81
C ASN A 169 -3.30 0.35 3.49
N VAL A 170 -2.88 -0.64 2.69
CA VAL A 170 -3.76 -1.73 2.26
C VAL A 170 -4.03 -2.72 3.40
N PRO A 171 -3.01 -3.26 4.11
CA PRO A 171 -3.25 -4.18 5.21
C PRO A 171 -3.95 -3.52 6.41
N GLU A 172 -3.58 -2.29 6.76
CA GLU A 172 -4.24 -1.60 7.87
C GLU A 172 -5.68 -1.21 7.51
N GLY A 173 -5.93 -0.73 6.29
CA GLY A 173 -7.30 -0.49 5.80
C GLY A 173 -8.15 -1.75 5.82
N ALA A 174 -7.58 -2.89 5.39
CA ALA A 174 -8.27 -4.17 5.40
C ALA A 174 -8.60 -4.67 6.82
N LEU A 175 -7.70 -4.50 7.78
CA LEU A 175 -7.90 -5.00 9.14
C LEU A 175 -8.71 -4.05 10.05
N ARG A 176 -8.78 -2.76 9.71
CA ARG A 176 -9.43 -1.74 10.53
C ARG A 176 -10.90 -2.03 10.85
N PRO A 177 -11.77 -2.44 9.90
CA PRO A 177 -13.16 -2.82 10.20
C PRO A 177 -13.25 -3.96 11.22
N ALA A 178 -12.44 -5.00 11.03
CA ALA A 178 -12.42 -6.17 11.89
C ALA A 178 -11.95 -5.81 13.31
N ARG A 179 -10.87 -5.03 13.45
CA ARG A 179 -10.37 -4.57 14.75
C ARG A 179 -11.39 -3.69 15.47
N LYS A 180 -12.05 -2.78 14.74
CA LYS A 180 -13.13 -1.94 15.29
C LYS A 180 -14.30 -2.78 15.79
N ALA A 181 -14.72 -3.80 15.03
CA ALA A 181 -15.80 -4.69 15.40
C ALA A 181 -15.46 -5.56 16.63
N VAL A 182 -14.24 -6.09 16.70
CA VAL A 182 -13.79 -6.93 17.82
C VAL A 182 -13.56 -6.11 19.08
N ALA A 183 -12.99 -4.91 18.96
CA ALA A 183 -12.77 -4.02 20.10
C ALA A 183 -14.09 -3.48 20.67
N GLY A 184 -15.05 -3.10 19.82
CA GLY A 184 -16.31 -2.49 20.27
C GLY A 184 -16.06 -1.30 21.20
N ASP A 185 -16.80 -1.25 22.32
CA ASP A 185 -16.63 -0.23 23.37
C ASP A 185 -15.61 -0.64 24.46
N THR A 186 -14.78 -1.66 24.20
CA THR A 186 -13.83 -2.18 25.19
C THR A 186 -12.46 -1.52 25.06
N ARG A 187 -11.76 -1.37 26.20
CA ARG A 187 -10.37 -0.87 26.25
C ARG A 187 -9.32 -1.89 25.80
N VAL A 188 -9.73 -3.06 25.30
CA VAL A 188 -8.82 -4.16 24.92
C VAL A 188 -7.84 -3.75 23.81
N GLY A 189 -8.21 -2.77 22.97
CA GLY A 189 -7.32 -2.18 21.97
C GLY A 189 -6.22 -1.28 22.55
N ASP A 190 -6.45 -0.65 23.70
CA ASP A 190 -5.54 0.33 24.32
C ASP A 190 -4.30 -0.33 24.94
N GLU A 191 -4.42 -1.60 25.33
CA GLU A 191 -3.35 -2.39 25.95
C GLU A 191 -2.42 -3.05 24.92
N LEU A 192 -2.76 -3.00 23.62
CA LEU A 192 -2.00 -3.67 22.57
C LEU A 192 -0.82 -2.80 22.10
N PRO A 193 0.34 -3.42 21.77
CA PRO A 193 1.54 -2.68 21.35
C PRO A 193 1.29 -1.83 20.11
N ARG A 194 1.71 -0.56 20.13
CA ARG A 194 1.66 0.35 18.98
C ARG A 194 2.35 -0.26 17.75
N SER A 195 1.78 -0.03 16.57
CA SER A 195 2.34 -0.47 15.29
C SER A 195 3.75 0.11 15.09
N ARG A 196 4.72 -0.77 14.77
CA ARG A 196 6.10 -0.40 14.37
C ARG A 196 6.40 -1.03 13.01
N PRO A 197 7.08 -0.35 12.07
CA PRO A 197 7.60 1.03 12.09
C PRO A 197 6.53 2.13 12.21
N SER A 198 6.93 3.37 12.49
CA SER A 198 6.00 4.51 12.60
C SER A 198 5.33 4.84 11.26
N PHE A 199 4.18 5.51 11.30
CA PHE A 199 3.47 5.99 10.11
C PHE A 199 4.38 6.87 9.22
N ALA A 200 5.21 7.72 9.84
CA ALA A 200 6.16 8.56 9.11
C ALA A 200 7.19 7.74 8.31
N THR A 201 7.72 6.65 8.90
CA THR A 201 8.62 5.74 8.18
C THR A 201 7.92 5.11 6.98
N TRP A 202 6.69 4.62 7.16
CA TRP A 202 5.92 4.01 6.07
C TRP A 202 5.57 5.00 4.96
N SER A 203 5.17 6.22 5.33
CA SER A 203 4.87 7.29 4.38
C SER A 203 6.10 7.64 3.54
N ASN A 204 7.27 7.82 4.16
CA ASN A 204 8.51 8.09 3.45
C ASN A 204 8.87 6.96 2.48
N LEU A 205 8.77 5.69 2.91
CA LEU A 205 9.02 4.53 2.04
C LEU A 205 8.03 4.47 0.87
N SER A 206 6.75 4.76 1.11
CA SER A 206 5.73 4.77 0.07
C SER A 206 6.00 5.85 -0.98
N VAL A 207 6.41 7.06 -0.59
CA VAL A 207 6.74 8.13 -1.55
C VAL A 207 7.98 7.80 -2.37
N LEU A 208 9.04 7.29 -1.73
CA LEU A 208 10.26 6.84 -2.43
C LEU A 208 9.93 5.73 -3.45
N ALA A 209 9.15 4.75 -3.03
CA ALA A 209 8.74 3.63 -3.87
C ALA A 209 7.84 4.06 -5.03
N THR A 210 6.87 4.93 -4.77
CA THR A 210 5.99 5.52 -5.78
C THR A 210 6.81 6.24 -6.85
N THR A 211 7.70 7.14 -6.42
CA THR A 211 8.57 7.91 -7.34
C THR A 211 9.42 6.97 -8.19
N PHE A 212 10.00 5.94 -7.57
CA PHE A 212 10.82 4.95 -8.27
C PHE A 212 10.02 4.17 -9.32
N VAL A 213 8.85 3.64 -8.95
CA VAL A 213 8.01 2.81 -9.85
C VAL A 213 7.53 3.63 -11.04
N PHE A 214 7.01 4.84 -10.82
CA PHE A 214 6.49 5.67 -11.91
C PHE A 214 7.59 6.21 -12.81
N THR A 215 8.74 6.61 -12.25
CA THR A 215 9.87 7.11 -13.03
C THR A 215 10.49 5.98 -13.86
N SER A 216 10.70 4.80 -13.27
CA SER A 216 11.19 3.62 -13.99
C SER A 216 10.21 3.17 -15.07
N GLY A 217 8.92 3.11 -14.73
CA GLY A 217 7.85 2.72 -15.64
C GLY A 217 7.71 3.67 -16.81
N GLY A 218 7.77 4.97 -16.56
CA GLY A 218 7.77 6.01 -17.61
C GLY A 218 8.99 5.91 -18.53
N ALA A 219 10.19 5.69 -17.97
CA ALA A 219 11.40 5.50 -18.75
C ALA A 219 11.34 4.26 -19.66
N LEU A 220 10.80 3.15 -19.14
CA LEU A 220 10.59 1.93 -19.93
C LEU A 220 9.48 2.11 -20.98
N PHE A 221 8.38 2.77 -20.61
CA PHE A 221 7.31 3.08 -21.55
C PHE A 221 7.79 3.96 -22.70
N ALA A 222 8.57 5.00 -22.41
CA ALA A 222 9.17 5.85 -23.44
C ALA A 222 10.05 5.06 -24.42
N SER A 223 10.75 4.02 -23.95
CA SER A 223 11.58 3.16 -24.81
C SER A 223 10.78 2.34 -25.82
N THR A 224 9.48 2.11 -25.55
CA THR A 224 8.57 1.47 -26.51
C THR A 224 8.09 2.42 -27.61
N LEU A 225 8.15 3.73 -27.37
CA LEU A 225 7.70 4.76 -28.32
C LEU A 225 8.84 5.27 -29.22
N TYR A 226 10.07 5.27 -28.72
CA TYR A 226 11.24 5.79 -29.44
C TYR A 226 12.24 4.66 -29.74
N VAL A 227 12.63 4.51 -31.01
CA VAL A 227 13.62 3.53 -31.47
C VAL A 227 14.99 3.90 -30.92
N GLY A 228 15.34 3.33 -29.76
CA GLY A 228 16.69 3.33 -29.21
C GLY A 228 16.83 4.07 -27.88
N SER A 229 17.02 3.33 -26.78
CA SER A 229 18.14 3.53 -25.82
C SER A 229 17.88 2.87 -24.46
N ALA A 230 16.65 2.88 -23.94
CA ALA A 230 16.39 2.42 -22.57
C ALA A 230 16.21 0.89 -22.47
N THR A 231 17.26 0.25 -21.93
CA THR A 231 17.21 -1.14 -21.48
C THR A 231 16.48 -1.25 -20.14
N PRO A 232 15.98 -2.45 -19.75
CA PRO A 232 15.37 -2.66 -18.43
C PRO A 232 16.25 -2.19 -17.26
N LEU A 233 17.58 -2.29 -17.37
CA LEU A 233 18.48 -1.77 -16.35
C LEU A 233 18.58 -0.25 -16.38
N LEU A 234 18.59 0.36 -17.57
CA LEU A 234 18.61 1.82 -17.68
C LEU A 234 17.33 2.43 -17.11
N SER A 235 16.16 1.82 -17.30
CA SER A 235 14.90 2.31 -16.72
C SER A 235 14.94 2.30 -15.18
N ILE A 236 15.49 1.26 -14.57
CA ILE A 236 15.69 1.22 -13.10
C ILE A 236 16.67 2.29 -12.65
N ALA A 237 17.78 2.47 -13.38
CA ALA A 237 18.77 3.49 -13.05
C ALA A 237 18.18 4.91 -13.12
N ILE A 238 17.37 5.20 -14.14
CA ILE A 238 16.62 6.46 -14.27
C ILE A 238 15.64 6.60 -13.10
N GLY A 239 14.93 5.54 -12.73
CA GLY A 239 14.04 5.55 -11.57
C GLY A 239 14.76 5.85 -10.26
N ALA A 240 15.89 5.20 -10.01
CA ALA A 240 16.72 5.42 -8.82
C ALA A 240 17.27 6.84 -8.78
N ALA A 241 17.81 7.34 -9.89
CA ALA A 241 18.32 8.71 -10.00
C ALA A 241 17.20 9.74 -9.78
N GLY A 242 16.02 9.52 -10.37
CA GLY A 242 14.85 10.38 -10.19
C GLY A 242 14.38 10.40 -8.73
N THR A 243 14.31 9.24 -8.07
CA THR A 243 13.97 9.17 -6.65
C THR A 243 14.97 9.95 -5.79
N LEU A 244 16.28 9.81 -6.03
CA LEU A 244 17.32 10.53 -5.28
C LEU A 244 17.30 12.05 -5.53
N ALA A 245 17.01 12.47 -6.76
CA ALA A 245 16.99 13.89 -7.14
C ALA A 245 15.72 14.61 -6.70
N PHE A 246 14.54 14.02 -6.93
CA PHE A 246 13.26 14.71 -6.79
C PHE A 246 12.57 14.50 -5.45
N VAL A 247 12.80 13.38 -4.74
CA VAL A 247 12.12 13.15 -3.46
C VAL A 247 12.59 14.12 -2.36
N PRO A 248 13.89 14.40 -2.17
CA PRO A 248 14.32 15.39 -1.19
C PRO A 248 13.76 16.79 -1.48
N LEU A 249 13.66 17.15 -2.76
CA LEU A 249 13.07 18.43 -3.18
C LEU A 249 11.56 18.47 -2.91
N THR A 250 10.82 17.49 -3.41
CA THR A 250 9.35 17.48 -3.31
C THR A 250 8.88 17.22 -1.88
N VAL A 251 9.33 16.14 -1.24
CA VAL A 251 8.90 15.80 0.11
C VAL A 251 9.58 16.67 1.15
N GLY A 252 10.90 16.87 1.02
CA GLY A 252 11.68 17.60 2.02
C GLY A 252 11.47 19.10 1.96
N ALA A 253 11.65 19.72 0.80
CA ALA A 253 11.57 21.17 0.68
C ALA A 253 10.14 21.71 0.48
N ILE A 254 9.31 21.03 -0.31
CA ILE A 254 7.98 21.54 -0.67
C ILE A 254 6.90 21.09 0.32
N PHE A 255 6.82 19.79 0.63
CA PHE A 255 5.74 19.26 1.47
C PHE A 255 6.04 19.20 2.96
N SER A 256 7.30 19.11 3.40
CA SER A 256 7.63 19.00 4.84
C SER A 256 7.01 20.11 5.70
N PRO A 257 7.00 21.40 5.29
CA PRO A 257 6.35 22.47 6.06
C PRO A 257 4.84 22.25 6.22
N SER A 258 4.16 21.73 5.19
CA SER A 258 2.71 21.46 5.22
C SER A 258 2.32 20.31 6.15
N MET A 259 3.27 19.43 6.48
CA MET A 259 3.07 18.28 7.36
C MET A 259 3.41 18.56 8.83
N LEU A 260 4.02 19.71 9.15
CA LEU A 260 4.36 20.10 10.52
C LEU A 260 3.15 20.04 11.47
N PRO A 261 1.96 20.57 11.13
CA PRO A 261 0.82 20.52 12.04
C PRO A 261 0.40 19.08 12.41
N ILE A 262 0.52 18.13 11.49
CA ILE A 262 0.18 16.72 11.73
C ILE A 262 1.26 16.04 12.59
N ARG A 263 2.54 16.40 12.39
CA ARG A 263 3.65 15.90 13.21
C ARG A 263 3.53 16.41 14.65
N ASP A 264 3.21 17.70 14.82
CA ASP A 264 3.01 18.32 16.14
C ASP A 264 1.84 17.65 16.90
N LEU A 265 0.75 17.30 16.20
CA LEU A 265 -0.36 16.53 16.78
C LEU A 265 0.02 15.11 17.19
N ALA A 266 0.82 14.42 16.36
CA ALA A 266 1.31 13.07 16.66
C ALA A 266 2.33 13.05 17.81
N GLU A 267 3.06 14.14 18.02
CA GLU A 267 4.01 14.31 19.14
C GLU A 267 3.29 14.68 20.44
N GLY A 268 2.21 15.48 20.38
CA GLY A 268 1.39 15.87 21.55
C GLY A 268 0.63 14.73 22.23
N GLU A 269 0.37 13.62 21.52
CA GLU A 269 -0.27 12.41 22.06
C GLU A 269 0.67 11.54 22.91
N GLY A 270 1.93 11.97 23.07
CA GLY A 270 2.94 11.32 23.91
C GLY A 270 3.06 11.85 25.34
N ASP A 271 2.36 12.93 25.70
CA ASP A 271 2.47 13.55 27.03
C ASP A 271 1.42 12.97 28.01
N PRO A 272 1.83 12.29 29.12
CA PRO A 272 0.92 11.69 30.08
C PRO A 272 0.10 12.70 30.90
N LEU A 273 0.32 14.00 30.73
CA LEU A 273 -0.26 15.08 31.53
C LEU A 273 -1.10 16.05 30.71
N GLY A 274 -1.96 15.56 29.81
CA GLY A 274 -3.16 16.30 29.34
C GLY A 274 -2.94 17.76 28.94
N GLY A 275 -1.78 18.10 28.38
CA GLY A 275 -1.41 19.46 28.04
C GLY A 275 -2.18 19.91 26.80
N THR A 276 -2.84 21.06 26.89
CA THR A 276 -3.61 21.69 25.81
C THR A 276 -2.76 21.81 24.55
N VAL A 277 -3.15 21.13 23.47
CA VAL A 277 -2.51 21.28 22.16
C VAL A 277 -2.83 22.68 21.63
N ALA A 278 -1.86 23.59 21.69
CA ALA A 278 -1.91 24.87 21.01
C ALA A 278 -1.72 24.64 19.49
N VAL A 279 -2.83 24.58 18.75
CA VAL A 279 -2.77 24.50 17.28
C VAL A 279 -2.32 25.85 16.73
N ARG A 280 -1.09 25.92 16.21
CA ARG A 280 -0.55 27.11 15.53
C ARG A 280 -1.09 27.16 14.10
N LEU A 281 -2.28 27.74 13.90
CA LEU A 281 -2.80 28.01 12.55
C LEU A 281 -2.17 29.30 12.01
N GLY A 282 -0.99 29.18 11.42
CA GLY A 282 -0.36 30.26 10.67
C GLY A 282 -1.01 30.43 9.29
N VAL A 283 -2.19 31.04 9.22
CA VAL A 283 -2.71 31.57 7.95
C VAL A 283 -2.51 33.09 7.99
N GLY A 284 -1.49 33.56 7.25
CA GLY A 284 -1.30 34.97 6.96
C GLY A 284 -0.97 35.86 8.16
N GLY A 285 0.26 35.78 8.67
CA GLY A 285 0.93 36.89 9.37
C GLY A 285 0.27 37.51 10.62
N SER A 286 -0.78 36.91 11.18
CA SER A 286 -1.47 37.39 12.37
C SER A 286 -1.50 36.30 13.43
N TRP A 287 -0.96 36.62 14.61
CA TRP A 287 -0.87 35.72 15.74
C TRP A 287 -2.15 35.80 16.56
N SER A 288 -2.91 34.72 16.65
CA SER A 288 -3.96 34.59 17.66
C SER A 288 -3.81 33.28 18.40
N THR A 289 -3.65 33.39 19.72
CA THR A 289 -3.65 32.26 20.66
C THR A 289 -5.11 31.98 21.01
N VAL A 290 -5.62 30.80 20.67
CA VAL A 290 -6.94 30.35 21.13
C VAL A 290 -6.73 29.40 22.30
N GLU A 291 -6.87 29.92 23.52
CA GLU A 291 -7.05 29.08 24.71
C GLU A 291 -8.48 28.54 24.72
N ARG A 292 -8.64 27.21 24.59
CA ARG A 292 -9.87 26.55 25.04
C ARG A 292 -9.68 26.17 26.51
N THR A 293 -10.29 26.94 27.40
CA THR A 293 -10.61 26.49 28.75
C THR A 293 -11.74 25.47 28.67
N VAL A 294 -11.47 24.25 29.08
CA VAL A 294 -12.50 23.22 29.30
C VAL A 294 -13.06 23.46 30.70
N GLY A 295 -14.35 23.81 30.77
CA GLY A 295 -15.17 23.72 31.98
C GLY A 295 -15.97 22.43 31.97
#